data_AF-A0A536K474-F1
#
_entry.id   AF-A0A536K474-F1
#
_cell.length_a   1.000
_cell.length_b   1.000
_cell.length_c   1.000
_cell.angle_alpha   90.00
_cell.angle_beta   90.00
_cell.angle_gamma   90.00
#
_symmetry.space_group_name_H-M   'P 1'
#
loop_
_entity.id
_entity.type
_entity.pdbx_description
1 polymer ?
#
loop_
_entity_poly.entity_id
_entity_poly.type
_entity_poly.pdbx_seq_one_letter_code
_entity_poly.pdbx_strand_id
1 'polypeptide(L)'
;MTRGEELRPLYWAMVSLGVVGILILSAGLLDFFSFEPLGQRTGAHATVRGVFHYDPETKQVNGGDTRRFTADDAFAAEVDWTSLPASMVVDAHWFNILGTDVGGVGPQPAGELVDRSVIPVKIPEGFKHNLPGEYDFVVERYSGGQPVEVLARRLVYVRSAV
;
A
#
# COMPACT_ATOMS: atom_id res chain seq x y z
N MET A 1 40.92 18.59 -44.16
CA MET A 1 39.95 17.97 -43.25
C MET A 1 40.50 18.13 -41.84
N THR A 2 40.03 19.15 -41.12
CA THR A 2 40.54 19.47 -39.78
C THR A 2 39.85 18.57 -38.76
N ARG A 3 40.59 18.03 -37.79
CA ARG A 3 40.14 17.10 -36.73
C ARG A 3 38.81 17.48 -36.03
N GLY A 4 38.42 18.76 -36.07
CA GLY A 4 37.16 19.25 -35.51
C GLY A 4 35.90 18.89 -36.32
N GLU A 5 36.01 18.63 -37.63
CA GLU A 5 34.87 18.26 -38.48
C GLU A 5 34.44 16.78 -38.27
N GLU A 6 35.39 15.90 -37.97
CA GLU A 6 35.13 14.47 -37.67
C GLU A 6 34.46 14.26 -36.31
N LEU A 7 34.73 15.12 -35.33
CA LEU A 7 34.20 14.99 -33.97
C LEU A 7 32.83 15.65 -33.78
N ARG A 8 32.42 16.53 -34.71
CA ARG A 8 31.14 17.24 -34.66
C ARG A 8 29.91 16.31 -34.61
N PRO A 9 29.81 15.23 -35.43
CA PRO A 9 28.68 14.30 -35.32
C PRO A 9 28.67 13.53 -34.01
N LEU A 10 29.84 13.14 -33.48
CA LEU A 10 29.96 12.46 -32.19
C LEU A 10 29.54 13.36 -31.02
N TYR A 11 29.97 14.63 -31.05
CA TYR A 11 29.58 15.63 -30.07
C TYR A 11 28.06 15.82 -30.04
N TRP A 12 27.42 16.00 -31.20
CA TRP A 12 25.96 16.16 -31.27
C TRP A 12 25.21 14.90 -30.83
N ALA A 13 25.70 13.70 -31.16
CA ALA A 13 25.11 12.47 -30.67
C ALA A 13 25.14 12.38 -29.13
N MET A 14 26.27 12.73 -28.51
CA MET A 14 26.41 12.73 -27.06
C MET A 14 25.51 13.78 -26.39
N VAL A 15 25.42 14.98 -26.97
CA VAL A 15 24.52 16.05 -26.51
C VAL A 15 23.06 15.61 -26.62
N SER A 16 22.64 15.03 -27.74
CA SER A 16 21.27 14.53 -27.93
C SER A 16 20.90 13.46 -26.91
N LEU A 17 21.80 12.51 -26.65
CA LEU A 17 21.61 11.51 -25.59
C LEU A 17 21.49 12.15 -24.20
N GLY A 18 22.31 13.16 -23.90
CA GLY A 18 22.23 13.92 -22.66
C GLY A 18 20.89 14.65 -22.51
N VAL A 19 20.40 15.29 -23.57
CA VAL A 19 19.09 15.96 -23.57
C VAL A 19 17.96 14.96 -23.36
N VAL A 20 17.99 13.81 -24.05
CA VAL A 20 16.99 12.75 -23.85
C VAL A 20 17.00 12.23 -22.41
N GLY A 21 18.19 12.01 -21.84
CA GLY A 21 18.32 11.60 -20.43
C GLY A 21 17.72 12.62 -19.46
N ILE A 22 17.96 13.92 -19.67
CA ILE A 22 17.37 14.99 -18.86
C ILE A 22 15.85 15.01 -18.99
N LEU A 23 15.31 14.83 -20.20
CA LEU A 23 13.86 14.78 -20.41
C LEU A 23 13.22 13.59 -19.67
N ILE A 24 13.83 12.40 -19.75
CA ILE A 24 13.34 11.21 -19.04
C ILE A 24 13.40 11.43 -17.52
N LEU A 25 14.51 11.97 -17.00
CA LEU A 25 14.65 12.28 -15.58
C LEU A 25 13.61 13.33 -15.12
N SER A 26 13.36 14.35 -15.94
CA SER A 26 12.40 15.41 -15.62
C SER A 26 10.97 14.89 -15.63
N ALA A 27 10.63 14.03 -16.59
CA ALA A 27 9.34 13.34 -16.63
C ALA A 27 9.15 12.45 -15.40
N GLY A 28 10.14 11.62 -15.07
CA GLY A 28 10.10 10.78 -13.87
C GLY A 28 9.99 11.59 -12.57
N LEU A 29 10.63 12.77 -12.50
CA LEU A 29 10.53 13.65 -11.34
C LEU A 29 9.15 14.33 -11.23
N LEU A 30 8.54 14.71 -12.35
CA LEU A 30 7.17 15.24 -12.38
C LEU A 30 6.15 14.18 -11.96
N ASP A 31 6.31 12.95 -12.43
CA ASP A 31 5.50 11.82 -12.00
C ASP A 31 5.65 11.58 -10.49
N PHE A 32 6.89 11.60 -9.99
CA PHE A 32 7.16 11.44 -8.56
C PHE A 32 6.40 12.46 -7.69
N PHE A 33 6.40 13.75 -8.04
CA PHE A 33 5.64 14.76 -7.30
C PHE A 33 4.11 14.60 -7.40
N SER A 34 3.62 13.94 -8.45
CA SER A 34 2.20 13.66 -8.61
C SER A 34 1.73 12.49 -7.75
N PHE A 35 2.64 11.58 -7.37
CA PHE A 35 2.34 10.44 -6.48
C PHE A 35 2.74 10.68 -5.02
N GLU A 36 3.71 11.57 -4.75
CA GLU A 36 4.14 11.94 -3.41
C GLU A 36 3.92 13.45 -3.18
N PRO A 37 2.68 13.91 -2.91
CA PRO A 37 2.45 15.31 -2.59
C PRO A 37 3.21 15.69 -1.31
N LEU A 38 4.26 16.49 -1.49
CA LEU A 38 5.13 16.96 -0.43
C LEU A 38 4.34 17.65 0.69
N GLY A 39 4.68 17.34 1.95
CA GLY A 39 4.26 18.16 3.10
C GLY A 39 2.90 17.83 3.71
N GLN A 40 2.30 16.69 3.37
CA GLN A 40 0.98 16.28 3.88
C GLN A 40 1.04 15.38 5.14
N ARG A 41 2.15 15.35 5.87
CA ARG A 41 2.23 14.58 7.12
C ARG A 41 1.50 15.31 8.24
N THR A 42 0.41 14.72 8.71
CA THR A 42 -0.37 15.21 9.86
C THR A 42 0.22 14.71 11.18
N GLY A 43 1.03 13.65 11.15
CA GLY A 43 1.51 12.98 12.37
C GLY A 43 0.41 12.20 13.10
N ALA A 44 -0.76 12.03 12.46
CA ALA A 44 -1.80 11.16 12.97
C ALA A 44 -1.35 9.70 12.87
N HIS A 45 -1.78 8.89 13.84
CA HIS A 45 -1.50 7.47 13.87
C HIS A 45 -2.79 6.70 14.06
N ALA A 46 -3.04 5.76 13.15
CA ALA A 46 -4.15 4.82 13.30
C ALA A 46 -3.73 3.72 14.27
N THR A 47 -4.61 3.32 15.17
CA THR A 47 -4.33 2.21 16.09
C THR A 47 -4.83 0.90 15.49
N VAL A 48 -3.91 0.06 15.02
CA VAL A 48 -4.23 -1.34 14.64
C VAL A 48 -4.16 -2.19 15.91
N ARG A 49 -5.31 -2.66 16.40
CA ARG A 49 -5.42 -3.44 17.65
C ARG A 49 -4.68 -4.77 17.55
N GLY A 50 -4.68 -5.38 16.37
CA GLY A 50 -3.99 -6.63 16.11
C GLY A 50 -4.45 -7.25 14.81
N VAL A 51 -3.88 -8.42 14.51
CA VAL A 51 -4.37 -9.30 13.44
C VAL A 51 -4.75 -10.63 14.07
N PHE A 52 -5.94 -11.10 13.75
CA PHE A 52 -6.58 -12.22 14.42
C PHE A 52 -7.06 -13.25 13.40
N HIS A 53 -7.29 -14.47 13.87
CA HIS A 53 -8.07 -15.43 13.09
C HIS A 53 -9.48 -14.88 12.90
N TYR A 54 -10.01 -15.02 11.71
CA TYR A 54 -11.30 -14.48 11.31
C TYR A 54 -12.23 -15.63 10.94
N ASP A 55 -13.44 -15.60 11.46
CA ASP A 55 -14.51 -16.52 11.06
C ASP A 55 -15.40 -15.84 10.01
N PRO A 56 -15.39 -16.29 8.75
CA PRO A 56 -16.20 -15.71 7.68
C PRO A 56 -17.71 -15.86 7.89
N GLU A 57 -18.16 -16.86 8.66
CA GLU A 57 -19.59 -17.10 8.88
C GLU A 57 -20.18 -16.11 9.89
N THR A 58 -19.49 -15.94 11.02
CA THR A 58 -19.92 -15.02 12.09
C THR A 58 -19.42 -13.58 11.90
N LYS A 59 -18.46 -13.38 10.99
CA LYS A 59 -17.74 -12.11 10.76
C LYS A 59 -17.02 -11.60 12.00
N GLN A 60 -16.60 -12.49 12.89
CA GLN A 60 -15.91 -12.15 14.13
C GLN A 60 -14.45 -12.55 14.09
N VAL A 61 -13.64 -11.85 14.90
CA VAL A 61 -12.25 -12.18 15.15
C VAL A 61 -12.12 -13.03 16.42
N ASN A 62 -11.21 -14.00 16.38
CA ASN A 62 -11.01 -14.98 17.44
C ASN A 62 -9.54 -15.04 17.87
N GLY A 63 -9.32 -15.32 19.16
CA GLY A 63 -7.99 -15.52 19.73
C GLY A 63 -7.24 -14.23 20.05
N GLY A 64 -5.92 -14.33 20.17
CA GLY A 64 -5.03 -13.20 20.44
C GLY A 64 -4.36 -12.66 19.17
N ASP A 65 -3.75 -11.48 19.27
CA ASP A 65 -2.97 -10.88 18.20
C ASP A 65 -1.83 -11.82 17.78
N THR A 66 -1.79 -12.15 16.49
CA THR A 66 -0.76 -13.00 15.88
C THR A 66 -0.28 -12.39 14.57
N ARG A 67 0.93 -12.77 14.17
CA ARG A 67 1.53 -12.39 12.90
C ARG A 67 1.84 -13.60 12.01
N ARG A 68 1.36 -14.77 12.40
CA ARG A 68 1.66 -16.03 11.72
C ARG A 68 0.36 -16.77 11.47
N PHE A 69 0.14 -17.07 10.19
CA PHE A 69 -1.02 -17.80 9.70
C PHE A 69 -0.58 -18.89 8.73
N THR A 70 -1.47 -19.80 8.42
CA THR A 70 -1.34 -20.80 7.38
C THR A 70 -2.14 -20.39 6.14
N ALA A 71 -1.85 -20.98 4.99
CA ALA A 71 -2.55 -20.70 3.75
C ALA A 71 -4.08 -20.94 3.84
N ASP A 72 -4.50 -21.84 4.74
CA ASP A 72 -5.91 -22.17 4.98
C ASP A 72 -6.61 -21.23 5.96
N ASP A 73 -5.84 -20.45 6.73
CA ASP A 73 -6.42 -19.57 7.75
C ASP A 73 -7.10 -18.37 7.08
N ALA A 74 -8.32 -18.09 7.49
CA ALA A 74 -8.94 -16.79 7.33
C ALA A 74 -8.47 -15.87 8.48
N PHE A 75 -8.04 -14.67 8.14
CA PHE A 75 -7.56 -13.69 9.11
C PHE A 75 -7.97 -12.26 8.76
N ALA A 76 -8.01 -11.40 9.77
CA ALA A 76 -8.43 -10.02 9.65
C ALA A 76 -7.63 -9.11 10.56
N ALA A 77 -7.40 -7.86 10.11
CA ALA A 77 -6.91 -6.80 10.97
C ALA A 77 -8.09 -6.14 11.68
N GLU A 78 -7.90 -5.77 12.94
CA GLU A 78 -8.84 -4.91 13.67
C GLU A 78 -8.24 -3.52 13.84
N VAL A 79 -8.95 -2.50 13.38
CA VAL A 79 -8.52 -1.10 13.44
C VAL A 79 -9.44 -0.30 14.34
N ASP A 80 -8.84 0.49 15.23
CA ASP A 80 -9.55 1.45 16.06
C ASP A 80 -9.64 2.82 15.37
N TRP A 81 -10.75 3.03 14.66
CA TRP A 81 -11.03 4.27 13.94
C TRP A 81 -11.26 5.48 14.84
N THR A 82 -11.59 5.27 16.12
CA THR A 82 -11.87 6.36 17.07
C THR A 82 -10.61 7.13 17.45
N SER A 83 -9.43 6.56 17.18
CA SER A 83 -8.13 7.22 17.34
C SER A 83 -7.88 8.32 16.32
N LEU A 84 -8.65 8.38 15.23
CA LEU A 84 -8.50 9.34 14.13
C LEU A 84 -9.61 10.40 14.16
N PRO A 85 -9.35 11.61 13.61
CA PRO A 85 -10.42 12.59 13.43
C PRO A 85 -11.53 12.04 12.53
N ALA A 86 -12.79 12.14 12.95
CA ALA A 86 -13.92 11.51 12.25
C ALA A 86 -14.08 11.95 10.79
N SER A 87 -13.68 13.19 10.45
CA SER A 87 -13.72 13.73 9.08
C SER A 87 -12.50 13.38 8.23
N MET A 88 -11.47 12.76 8.81
CA MET A 88 -10.27 12.36 8.08
C MET A 88 -10.63 11.22 7.13
N VAL A 89 -10.41 11.44 5.83
CA VAL A 89 -10.59 10.37 4.83
C VAL A 89 -9.42 9.41 4.94
N VAL A 90 -9.74 8.16 5.19
CA VAL A 90 -8.77 7.09 5.38
C VAL A 90 -9.18 5.86 4.58
N ASP A 91 -8.18 5.03 4.40
CA ASP A 91 -8.26 3.80 3.64
C ASP A 91 -7.44 2.74 4.38
N ALA A 92 -7.87 1.48 4.33
CA ALA A 92 -7.10 0.40 4.91
C ALA A 92 -7.18 -0.87 4.09
N HIS A 93 -6.03 -1.34 3.64
CA HIS A 93 -5.92 -2.41 2.64
C HIS A 93 -4.87 -3.44 3.02
N TRP A 94 -5.12 -4.66 2.57
CA TRP A 94 -4.20 -5.78 2.59
C TRP A 94 -3.55 -5.95 1.23
N PHE A 95 -2.24 -6.16 1.25
CA PHE A 95 -1.46 -6.55 0.09
C PHE A 95 -0.82 -7.91 0.36
N ASN A 96 -0.95 -8.83 -0.57
CA ASN A 96 -0.24 -10.12 -0.50
C ASN A 96 1.23 -9.97 -0.95
N ILE A 97 1.96 -11.08 -0.97
CA ILE A 97 3.38 -11.13 -1.38
C ILE A 97 3.64 -10.61 -2.81
N LEU A 98 2.63 -10.61 -3.68
CA LEU A 98 2.72 -10.09 -5.05
C LEU A 98 2.36 -8.59 -5.12
N GLY A 99 2.06 -7.95 -4.00
CA GLY A 99 1.56 -6.58 -3.93
C GLY A 99 0.12 -6.45 -4.44
N THR A 100 -0.62 -7.55 -4.58
CA THR A 100 -2.02 -7.51 -5.01
C THR A 100 -2.91 -7.14 -3.82
N ASP A 101 -3.85 -6.22 -4.06
CA ASP A 101 -4.92 -5.92 -3.11
C ASP A 101 -5.77 -7.16 -2.87
N VAL A 102 -5.83 -7.58 -1.61
CA VAL A 102 -6.56 -8.76 -1.15
C VAL A 102 -7.57 -8.41 -0.07
N GLY A 103 -8.13 -7.20 -0.12
CA GLY A 103 -9.20 -6.75 0.75
C GLY A 103 -8.88 -5.47 1.47
N GLY A 104 -9.91 -4.67 1.73
CA GLY A 104 -9.77 -3.40 2.39
C GLY A 104 -11.11 -2.69 2.58
N VAL A 105 -11.04 -1.50 3.16
CA VAL A 105 -12.16 -0.59 3.40
C VAL A 105 -11.73 0.84 3.12
N GLY A 106 -12.60 1.59 2.45
CA GLY A 106 -12.33 2.97 2.06
C GLY A 106 -12.07 3.11 0.56
N PRO A 107 -11.62 4.31 0.11
CA PRO A 107 -11.37 5.51 0.92
C PRO A 107 -12.66 6.20 1.41
N GLN A 108 -12.77 6.51 2.70
CA GLN A 108 -13.93 7.22 3.27
C GLN A 108 -13.61 7.87 4.64
N PRO A 109 -14.46 8.76 5.20
CA PRO A 109 -14.23 9.35 6.51
C PRO A 109 -14.13 8.29 7.62
N ALA A 110 -13.16 8.44 8.53
CA ALA A 110 -12.92 7.51 9.64
C ALA A 110 -14.17 7.32 10.53
N GLY A 111 -14.98 8.37 10.70
CA GLY A 111 -16.24 8.30 11.44
C GLY A 111 -17.28 7.35 10.82
N GLU A 112 -17.22 7.10 9.51
CA GLU A 112 -18.10 6.16 8.80
C GLU A 112 -17.58 4.72 8.80
N LEU A 113 -16.34 4.52 9.28
CA LEU A 113 -15.69 3.22 9.41
C LEU A 113 -15.84 2.60 10.80
N VAL A 114 -16.39 3.31 11.79
CA VAL A 114 -16.47 2.84 13.19
C VAL A 114 -17.12 1.44 13.30
N ASP A 115 -18.15 1.16 12.51
CA ASP A 115 -18.82 -0.15 12.47
C ASP A 115 -18.12 -1.20 11.56
N ARG A 116 -17.02 -0.81 10.91
CA ARG A 116 -16.21 -1.59 9.96
C ARG A 116 -14.75 -1.65 10.45
N SER A 117 -14.55 -2.01 11.71
CA SER A 117 -13.23 -2.15 12.34
C SER A 117 -12.50 -3.44 11.96
N VAL A 118 -13.22 -4.50 11.57
CA VAL A 118 -12.65 -5.79 11.18
C VAL A 118 -12.51 -5.87 9.66
N ILE A 119 -11.26 -6.01 9.19
CA ILE A 119 -10.91 -5.95 7.78
C ILE A 119 -10.26 -7.29 7.39
N PRO A 120 -11.04 -8.22 6.83
CA PRO A 120 -10.55 -9.55 6.48
C PRO A 120 -9.72 -9.54 5.21
N VAL A 121 -8.74 -10.44 5.16
CA VAL A 121 -8.10 -10.84 3.91
C VAL A 121 -9.07 -11.69 3.10
N LYS A 122 -9.14 -11.40 1.80
CA LYS A 122 -9.84 -12.16 0.78
C LYS A 122 -8.85 -13.05 0.05
N ILE A 123 -9.28 -14.26 -0.25
CA ILE A 123 -8.49 -15.17 -1.09
C ILE A 123 -8.44 -14.57 -2.51
N PRO A 124 -7.26 -14.45 -3.14
CA PRO A 124 -7.14 -13.91 -4.48
C PRO A 124 -7.98 -14.71 -5.50
N GLU A 125 -8.51 -14.03 -6.52
CA GLU A 125 -9.30 -14.70 -7.55
C GLU A 125 -8.51 -15.83 -8.23
N GLY A 126 -9.17 -16.99 -8.39
CA GLY A 126 -8.54 -18.18 -8.98
C GLY A 126 -7.75 -19.05 -7.99
N PHE A 127 -7.63 -18.63 -6.73
CA PHE A 127 -6.98 -19.41 -5.67
C PHE A 127 -7.99 -20.02 -4.70
N LYS A 128 -7.60 -21.14 -4.08
CA LYS A 128 -8.38 -21.79 -3.01
C LYS A 128 -7.91 -21.42 -1.60
N HIS A 129 -6.69 -20.90 -1.50
CA HIS A 129 -5.97 -20.65 -0.26
C HIS A 129 -5.19 -19.34 -0.40
N ASN A 130 -4.83 -18.73 0.73
CA ASN A 130 -3.90 -17.61 0.75
C ASN A 130 -2.53 -18.02 0.19
N LEU A 131 -1.87 -17.09 -0.50
CA LEU A 131 -0.52 -17.32 -1.00
C LEU A 131 0.44 -17.40 0.20
N PRO A 132 1.37 -18.37 0.22
CA PRO A 132 2.44 -18.35 1.22
C PRO A 132 3.34 -17.13 1.00
N GLY A 133 3.64 -16.40 2.06
CA GLY A 133 4.49 -15.21 2.00
C GLY A 133 4.15 -14.14 3.01
N GLU A 134 4.78 -12.98 2.82
CA GLU A 134 4.50 -11.78 3.60
C GLU A 134 3.25 -11.08 3.07
N TYR A 135 2.42 -10.60 4.00
CA TYR A 135 1.25 -9.78 3.76
C TYR A 135 1.43 -8.46 4.50
N ASP A 136 1.13 -7.36 3.82
CA ASP A 136 1.20 -6.02 4.40
C ASP A 136 -0.21 -5.46 4.57
N PHE A 137 -0.54 -5.05 5.79
CA PHE A 137 -1.74 -4.30 6.08
C PHE A 137 -1.38 -2.84 6.31
N VAL A 138 -1.94 -1.94 5.51
CA VAL A 138 -1.61 -0.52 5.54
C VAL A 138 -2.87 0.27 5.81
N VAL A 139 -2.79 1.24 6.73
CA VAL A 139 -3.81 2.28 6.91
C VAL A 139 -3.24 3.58 6.41
N GLU A 140 -3.92 4.22 5.48
CA GLU A 140 -3.46 5.42 4.80
C GLU A 140 -4.49 6.54 4.93
N ARG A 141 -3.98 7.78 4.99
CA ARG A 141 -4.78 8.97 4.86
C ARG A 141 -4.90 9.33 3.40
N TYR A 142 -6.10 9.70 2.97
CA TYR A 142 -6.37 10.19 1.63
C TYR A 142 -6.63 11.69 1.62
N SER A 143 -6.22 12.35 0.55
CA SER A 143 -6.49 13.75 0.27
C SER A 143 -6.52 13.96 -1.23
N GLY A 144 -7.53 14.66 -1.74
CA GLY A 144 -7.64 14.91 -3.18
C GLY A 144 -7.75 13.63 -4.04
N GLY A 145 -8.24 12.53 -3.48
CA GLY A 145 -8.40 11.25 -4.18
C GLY A 145 -7.13 10.39 -4.27
N GLN A 146 -6.07 10.75 -3.55
CA GLN A 146 -4.81 10.01 -3.52
C GLN A 146 -4.39 9.69 -2.08
N PRO A 147 -3.66 8.58 -1.85
CA PRO A 147 -3.00 8.33 -0.58
C PRO A 147 -1.88 9.35 -0.37
N VAL A 148 -1.80 9.93 0.81
CA VAL A 148 -0.86 11.04 1.10
C VAL A 148 -0.04 10.84 2.36
N GLU A 149 -0.41 9.87 3.21
CA GLU A 149 0.30 9.56 4.45
C GLU A 149 -0.05 8.15 4.92
N VAL A 150 0.97 7.33 5.25
CA VAL A 150 0.76 6.05 5.93
C VAL A 150 0.58 6.32 7.44
N LEU A 151 -0.60 6.00 7.96
CA LEU A 151 -0.98 6.21 9.36
C LEU A 151 -0.60 5.02 10.25
N ALA A 152 -0.66 3.81 9.71
CA ALA A 152 -0.22 2.59 10.36
C ALA A 152 0.16 1.51 9.35
N ARG A 153 0.99 0.57 9.79
CA ARG A 153 1.40 -0.59 8.99
C ARG A 153 1.56 -1.82 9.86
N ARG A 154 1.17 -2.99 9.34
CA ARG A 154 1.29 -4.26 10.02
C ARG A 154 1.66 -5.38 9.05
N LEU A 155 2.83 -5.99 9.28
CA LEU A 155 3.30 -7.13 8.51
C LEU A 155 2.89 -8.46 9.17
N VAL A 156 2.48 -9.40 8.33
CA VAL A 156 2.02 -10.73 8.70
C VAL A 156 2.65 -11.76 7.77
N TYR A 157 2.92 -12.96 8.30
CA TYR A 157 3.50 -14.05 7.54
C TYR A 157 2.52 -15.21 7.40
N VAL A 158 2.30 -15.65 6.17
CA VAL A 158 1.51 -16.82 5.81
C VAL A 158 2.44 -17.94 5.38
N ARG A 159 2.39 -19.08 6.07
CA ARG A 159 3.12 -20.29 5.66
C ARG A 159 2.27 -21.16 4.74
N SER A 160 2.90 -22.04 3.96
CA SER A 160 2.20 -23.06 3.18
C SER A 160 1.38 -23.98 4.08
N ALA A 161 0.22 -24.44 3.57
CA ALA A 161 -0.47 -25.59 4.14
C ALA A 161 0.47 -26.82 4.05
N VAL A 162 0.50 -27.63 5.11
CA VAL A 162 1.26 -28.89 5.19
C VAL A 162 0.37 -30.03 4.73
#